data_AF-A0A7C6UJ32-F1
#
_entry.id   AF-A0A7C6UJ32-F1
#
_cell.length_a   1.000
_cell.length_b   1.000
_cell.length_c   1.000
_cell.angle_alpha   90.00
_cell.angle_beta   90.00
_cell.angle_gamma   90.00
#
_symmetry.space_group_name_H-M   'P 1'
#
loop_
_entity.id
_entity.type
_entity.pdbx_description
1 polymer ?
#
loop_
_entity_poly.entity_id
_entity_poly.type
_entity_poly.pdbx_seq_one_letter_code
_entity_poly.pdbx_strand_id
1 'polypeptide(L)'
;MIKIERTCSSLKCDVVHKGELIGKMEGVSITQWFMKNHYNYTGAFSRFVTDNPELSRSGITVDIVFNDRKIVAKEACIEWIRGPTKNGTFSAKNIEYADKQYTPESP
;
A
#
# COMPACT_ATOMS: atom_id res chain seq x y z
N MET A 1 -22.22 -6.42 11.43
CA MET A 1 -22.07 -4.95 11.31
C MET A 1 -20.87 -4.66 10.42
N ILE A 2 -21.00 -3.74 9.47
CA ILE A 2 -19.90 -3.19 8.67
C ILE A 2 -19.79 -1.72 9.06
N LYS A 3 -18.59 -1.26 9.45
CA LYS A 3 -18.35 0.13 9.83
C LYS A 3 -17.01 0.60 9.24
N ILE A 4 -17.00 1.79 8.64
CA ILE A 4 -15.77 2.49 8.31
C ILE A 4 -15.24 3.12 9.60
N GLU A 5 -14.03 2.76 10.00
CA GLU A 5 -13.44 3.31 11.22
C GLU A 5 -12.48 4.45 10.94
N ARG A 6 -11.63 4.31 9.91
CA ARG A 6 -10.60 5.31 9.59
C ARG A 6 -10.29 5.30 8.10
N THR A 7 -9.98 6.47 7.57
CA THR A 7 -9.39 6.63 6.24
C THR A 7 -8.14 7.47 6.36
N CYS A 8 -7.09 7.07 5.65
CA CYS A 8 -5.82 7.78 5.59
C CYS A 8 -5.41 7.93 4.13
N SER A 9 -4.85 9.08 3.77
CA SER A 9 -4.36 9.34 2.42
C SER A 9 -3.01 10.03 2.45
N SER A 10 -2.22 9.74 1.43
CA SER A 10 -0.94 10.37 1.15
C SER A 10 -0.81 10.63 -0.34
N LEU A 11 -0.14 11.74 -0.68
CA LEU A 11 0.16 12.06 -2.07
C LEU A 11 1.14 11.07 -2.68
N LYS A 12 2.03 10.49 -1.86
CA LYS A 12 3.11 9.63 -2.33
C LYS A 12 3.54 8.65 -1.25
N CYS A 13 3.53 7.36 -1.59
CA CYS A 13 4.02 6.28 -0.75
C CYS A 13 5.18 5.57 -1.44
N ASP A 14 6.13 5.08 -0.64
CA ASP A 14 7.15 4.16 -1.13
C ASP A 14 6.56 2.74 -1.18
N VAL A 15 6.98 1.96 -2.17
CA VAL A 15 6.52 0.58 -2.37
C VAL A 15 7.71 -0.35 -2.22
N VAL A 16 7.60 -1.29 -1.30
CA VAL A 16 8.67 -2.20 -0.92
C VAL A 16 8.24 -3.63 -1.17
N HIS A 17 9.10 -4.42 -1.81
CA HIS A 17 8.86 -5.83 -2.06
C HIS A 17 10.04 -6.63 -1.52
N LYS A 18 9.77 -7.56 -0.59
CA LYS A 18 10.80 -8.39 0.04
C LYS A 18 11.97 -7.58 0.65
N GLY A 19 11.66 -6.45 1.26
CA GLY A 19 12.65 -5.55 1.90
C GLY A 19 13.28 -4.52 0.94
N GLU A 20 13.13 -4.69 -0.37
CA GLU A 20 13.70 -3.79 -1.37
C GLU A 20 12.72 -2.72 -1.84
N LEU A 21 13.17 -1.47 -1.92
CA LEU A 21 12.39 -0.38 -2.50
C LEU A 21 12.25 -0.61 -4.02
N ILE A 22 11.04 -0.95 -4.48
CA ILE A 22 10.79 -1.27 -5.89
C ILE A 22 10.13 -0.13 -6.67
N GLY A 23 9.67 0.91 -5.98
CA GLY A 23 9.00 2.01 -6.65
C GLY A 23 8.20 2.89 -5.70
N LYS A 24 7.29 3.66 -6.30
CA LYS A 24 6.45 4.62 -5.58
C LYS A 24 5.03 4.59 -6.11
N MET A 25 4.06 4.74 -5.22
CA MET A 25 2.67 4.97 -5.56
C MET A 25 2.30 6.42 -5.30
N GLU A 26 1.50 7.00 -6.19
CA GLU A 26 0.93 8.34 -6.04
C GLU A 26 -0.56 8.26 -5.73
N GLY A 27 -1.07 9.28 -5.03
CA GLY A 27 -2.49 9.42 -4.70
C GLY A 27 -3.04 8.21 -3.94
N VAL A 28 -2.36 7.81 -2.88
CA VAL A 28 -2.67 6.58 -2.14
C VAL A 28 -3.67 6.88 -1.04
N SER A 29 -4.70 6.06 -0.94
CA SER A 29 -5.63 6.05 0.18
C SER A 29 -5.80 4.64 0.74
N ILE A 30 -6.04 4.55 2.04
CA ILE A 30 -6.35 3.31 2.74
C ILE A 30 -7.52 3.54 3.69
N THR A 31 -8.43 2.59 3.74
CA THR A 31 -9.62 2.59 4.59
C THR A 31 -9.60 1.35 5.46
N GLN A 32 -9.77 1.56 6.76
CA GLN A 32 -9.95 0.52 7.76
C GLN A 32 -11.43 0.26 7.97
N TRP A 33 -11.82 -0.99 7.73
CA TRP A 33 -13.16 -1.51 7.90
C TRP A 33 -13.20 -2.44 9.10
N PHE A 34 -14.21 -2.28 9.95
CA PHE A 34 -14.56 -3.30 10.94
C PHE A 34 -15.72 -4.13 10.40
N MET A 35 -15.45 -5.41 10.12
CA MET A 35 -16.42 -6.34 9.56
C MET A 35 -16.33 -7.69 10.25
N LYS A 36 -17.49 -8.24 10.66
CA LYS A 36 -17.59 -9.57 11.30
C LYS A 36 -16.56 -9.79 12.43
N ASN A 37 -16.37 -8.79 13.28
CA ASN A 37 -15.42 -8.79 14.41
C ASN A 37 -13.93 -8.80 14.04
N HIS A 38 -13.59 -8.45 12.80
CA HIS A 38 -12.21 -8.33 12.33
C HIS A 38 -11.98 -7.01 11.59
N TYR A 39 -10.73 -6.53 11.63
CA TYR A 39 -10.28 -5.40 10.84
C TYR A 39 -9.85 -5.85 9.45
N ASN A 40 -10.26 -5.07 8.44
CA ASN A 40 -9.85 -5.24 7.05
C ASN A 40 -9.36 -3.90 6.52
N TYR A 41 -8.33 -3.94 5.69
CA TYR A 41 -7.70 -2.74 5.16
C TYR A 41 -7.72 -2.79 3.64
N THR A 42 -8.42 -1.87 3.01
CA THR A 42 -8.45 -1.75 1.56
C THR A 42 -8.03 -0.37 1.14
N GLY A 43 -7.38 -0.26 -0.01
CA GLY A 43 -6.87 1.01 -0.48
C GLY A 43 -6.83 1.11 -1.99
N ALA A 44 -6.52 2.31 -2.46
CA ALA A 44 -6.40 2.65 -3.87
C ALA A 44 -5.22 3.58 -4.09
N PHE A 45 -4.65 3.53 -5.30
CA PHE A 45 -3.60 4.44 -5.76
C PHE A 45 -3.90 4.91 -7.18
N SER A 46 -3.52 6.15 -7.48
CA SER A 46 -3.76 6.76 -8.80
C SER A 46 -2.68 6.40 -9.82
N ARG A 47 -1.47 6.07 -9.36
CA ARG A 47 -0.35 5.70 -10.22
C ARG A 47 0.66 4.84 -9.48
N PHE A 48 1.15 3.79 -10.12
CA PHE A 48 2.30 3.03 -9.66
C PHE A 48 3.49 3.23 -10.60
N VAL A 49 4.58 3.78 -10.08
CA VAL A 49 5.84 4.04 -10.79
C VAL A 49 6.89 3.08 -10.25
N THR A 50 7.42 2.23 -11.13
CA THR A 50 8.49 1.26 -10.81
C THR A 50 9.36 1.09 -12.05
N ASP A 51 10.66 0.92 -11.82
CA ASP A 51 11.64 0.63 -12.86
C ASP A 51 11.67 -0.87 -13.20
N ASN A 52 10.95 -1.71 -12.44
CA ASN A 52 10.79 -3.14 -12.70
C ASN A 52 9.37 -3.45 -13.23
N PRO A 53 9.20 -3.62 -14.56
CA PRO A 53 7.91 -3.87 -15.17
C PRO A 53 7.25 -5.17 -14.70
N GLU A 54 8.04 -6.19 -14.33
CA GLU A 54 7.51 -7.50 -13.90
C GLU A 54 6.80 -7.41 -12.55
N LEU A 55 7.18 -6.44 -11.73
CA LEU A 55 6.53 -6.15 -10.45
C LEU A 55 5.33 -5.22 -10.64
N SER A 56 5.12 -4.62 -11.81
CA SER A 56 3.99 -3.75 -12.09
C SER A 56 2.74 -4.54 -12.54
N ARG A 57 2.29 -5.51 -11.74
CA ARG A 57 1.16 -6.40 -12.08
C ARG A 57 0.24 -6.67 -10.89
N SER A 58 -0.98 -7.11 -11.18
CA SER A 58 -1.92 -7.61 -10.16
C SER A 58 -1.36 -8.88 -9.48
N GLY A 59 -1.75 -9.11 -8.24
CA GLY A 59 -1.40 -10.29 -7.44
C GLY A 59 -0.03 -10.22 -6.75
N ILE A 60 0.72 -9.14 -6.90
CA ILE A 60 1.94 -8.94 -6.12
C ILE A 60 1.60 -8.54 -4.68
N THR A 61 2.45 -8.95 -3.74
CA THR A 61 2.37 -8.54 -2.34
C THR A 61 3.51 -7.59 -2.02
N VAL A 62 3.21 -6.40 -1.51
CA VAL A 62 4.17 -5.34 -1.21
C VAL A 62 3.86 -4.70 0.14
N ASP A 63 4.82 -4.01 0.72
CA ASP A 63 4.57 -3.06 1.79
C ASP A 63 4.42 -1.65 1.18
N ILE A 64 3.40 -0.91 1.62
CA ILE A 64 3.16 0.47 1.17
C ILE A 64 3.42 1.40 2.33
N VAL A 65 4.47 2.22 2.21
CA VAL A 65 4.98 3.07 3.29
C VAL A 65 4.45 4.49 3.11
N PHE A 66 3.59 4.92 4.04
CA PHE A 66 3.06 6.28 4.11
C PHE A 66 3.99 7.12 5.00
N ASN A 67 5.11 7.58 4.45
CA ASN A 67 6.15 8.29 5.20
C ASN A 67 5.63 9.54 5.95
N ASP A 68 4.74 10.30 5.31
CA ASP A 68 4.11 11.50 5.89
C ASP A 68 3.16 11.19 7.04
N ARG A 69 2.64 9.96 7.08
CA ARG A 69 1.69 9.48 8.09
C ARG A 69 2.33 8.59 9.14
N LYS A 70 3.59 8.21 8.96
CA LYS A 70 4.34 7.28 9.81
C LYS A 70 3.60 5.95 10.00
N ILE A 71 3.01 5.43 8.91
CA ILE A 71 2.37 4.12 8.90
C ILE A 71 2.84 3.30 7.70
N VAL A 72 2.74 1.97 7.82
CA VAL A 72 3.00 1.01 6.76
C VAL A 72 1.78 0.11 6.61
N ALA A 73 1.25 0.01 5.39
CA ALA A 73 0.30 -1.03 5.03
C ALA A 73 1.09 -2.29 4.64
N LYS A 74 1.06 -3.29 5.52
CA LYS A 74 1.89 -4.49 5.43
C LYS A 74 1.22 -5.59 4.62
N GLU A 75 2.03 -6.33 3.87
CA GLU A 75 1.58 -7.44 3.04
C GLU A 75 0.37 -7.04 2.16
N ALA A 76 0.43 -5.83 1.57
CA ALA A 76 -0.57 -5.30 0.67
C ALA A 76 -0.56 -6.05 -0.66
N CYS A 77 -1.61 -6.82 -0.92
CA CYS A 77 -1.84 -7.48 -2.20
C CYS A 77 -2.46 -6.47 -3.18
N ILE A 78 -1.79 -6.21 -4.30
CA ILE A 78 -2.37 -5.40 -5.37
C ILE A 78 -3.43 -6.23 -6.10
N GLU A 79 -4.70 -5.85 -5.99
CA GLU A 79 -5.82 -6.64 -6.50
C GLU A 79 -5.98 -6.46 -8.02
N TRP A 80 -5.89 -5.23 -8.49
CA TRP A 80 -5.91 -4.91 -9.91
C TRP A 80 -5.08 -3.67 -10.21
N ILE A 81 -4.52 -3.64 -11.42
CA ILE A 81 -3.88 -2.47 -12.03
C ILE A 81 -4.51 -2.24 -13.40
N ARG A 82 -4.87 -0.99 -13.71
CA ARG A 82 -5.46 -0.61 -14.99
C ARG A 82 -4.75 0.57 -15.64
N GLY A 83 -4.83 0.59 -16.97
CA GLY A 83 -4.60 1.77 -17.78
C GLY A 83 -3.12 2.17 -17.94
N PRO A 84 -2.86 3.19 -18.77
CA PRO A 84 -1.50 3.70 -19.02
C PRO A 84 -0.87 4.32 -17.78
N THR A 85 -1.69 4.82 -16.84
CA THR A 85 -1.24 5.42 -15.58
C THR A 85 -1.02 4.39 -14.47
N LYS A 86 -1.32 3.11 -14.70
CA LYS A 86 -1.15 2.04 -13.69
C LYS A 86 -1.84 2.39 -12.36
N ASN A 87 -3.11 2.77 -12.41
CA ASN A 87 -3.92 2.97 -11.19
C ASN A 87 -4.47 1.63 -10.69
N GLY A 88 -4.81 1.51 -9.41
CA GLY A 88 -5.22 0.21 -8.87
C GLY A 88 -5.81 0.26 -7.46
N THR A 89 -6.24 -0.92 -6.99
CA THR A 89 -6.59 -1.16 -5.58
C THR A 89 -5.69 -2.20 -4.97
N PHE A 90 -5.67 -2.21 -3.63
CA PHE A 90 -4.98 -3.21 -2.84
C PHE A 90 -5.80 -3.56 -1.59
N SER A 91 -5.54 -4.74 -1.05
CA SER A 91 -5.93 -5.13 0.30
C SER A 91 -4.69 -5.43 1.12
N ALA A 92 -4.60 -4.84 2.31
CA ALA A 92 -3.49 -5.04 3.23
C ALA A 92 -3.92 -5.93 4.39
N LYS A 93 -2.97 -6.73 4.87
CA LYS A 93 -3.20 -7.63 6.01
C LYS A 93 -3.23 -6.85 7.32
N ASN A 94 -2.38 -5.83 7.46
CA ASN A 94 -2.32 -5.00 8.65
C ASN A 94 -1.79 -3.59 8.37
N ILE A 95 -1.99 -2.69 9.32
CA ILE A 95 -1.33 -1.38 9.38
C ILE A 95 -0.42 -1.34 10.61
N GLU A 96 0.84 -0.99 10.40
CA GLU A 96 1.84 -0.80 11.46
C GLU A 96 2.24 0.67 11.57
N TYR A 97 2.55 1.13 12.78
CA TYR A 97 3.16 2.45 12.98
C TYR A 97 4.66 2.35 12.72
N ALA A 98 5.17 3.22 11.85
CA ALA A 98 6.59 3.36 11.60
C ALA A 98 7.17 4.35 12.62
N ASP A 99 7.65 3.85 13.76
CA ASP A 99 8.34 4.67 14.76
C ASP A 99 9.69 5.21 14.26
N LYS A 100 10.21 4.66 13.16
CA LYS A 100 11.45 5.06 12.48
C LYS A 100 11.17 5.22 10.98
N GLN A 101 11.92 6.10 10.30
CA GLN A 101 11.90 6.15 8.83
C GLN A 101 12.17 4.75 8.29
N TYR A 102 11.27 4.22 7.46
CA TYR A 102 11.45 2.93 6.81
C TYR A 102 12.73 3.00 6.00
N THR A 103 13.79 2.37 6.51
CA THR A 103 15.06 2.23 5.82
C THR A 103 15.01 0.83 5.20
N PRO A 104 14.93 0.70 3.86
CA PRO A 104 15.06 -0.62 3.25
C PRO A 104 16.38 -1.22 3.69
N GLU A 105 16.37 -2.49 4.10
CA GLU A 105 17.59 -3.21 4.43
C GLU A 105 18.45 -3.21 3.17
N SER A 106 19.62 -2.54 3.24
CA SER A 106 20.58 -2.58 2.14
C SER A 106 21.18 -3.98 2.07
N PRO A 107 21.40 -4.53 0.85
CA PRO A 107 21.92 -5.88 0.66
C PRO A 107 23.31 -6.08 1.27
#